data_AF-A0A0F9QTG2-F1
#
_entry.id   AF-A0A0F9QTG2-F1
#
_cell.length_a   1.000
_cell.length_b   1.000
_cell.length_c   1.000
_cell.angle_alpha   90.00
_cell.angle_beta   90.00
_cell.angle_gamma   90.00
#
_symmetry.space_group_name_H-M   'P 1'
#
loop_
_entity.id
_entity.type
_entity.pdbx_description
1 polymer ?
#
loop_
_entity_poly.entity_id
_entity_poly.type
_entity_poly.pdbx_seq_one_letter_code
_entity_poly.pdbx_strand_id
1 'polypeptide(L)'
;MDNETLKEAALTLGEGNPGAIKTIINLAKEHGEAPIVALGELGIKGPDIWLLFKDINGEDYGKMAESLADGTAVSKLEALPYR
;
A
#
# COMPACT_ATOMS: atom_id res chain seq x y z
N MET A 1 -5.91 -2.45 19.38
CA MET A 1 -4.48 -2.76 19.54
C MET A 1 -3.72 -1.45 19.79
N ASP A 2 -2.46 -1.44 20.26
CA ASP A 2 -1.70 -0.18 20.35
C ASP A 2 -1.15 0.24 18.97
N ASN A 3 -0.73 1.50 18.85
CA ASN A 3 -0.23 2.07 17.59
C ASN A 3 1.07 1.37 17.12
N GLU A 4 1.84 0.78 18.04
CA GLU A 4 3.06 0.02 17.74
C GLU A 4 2.73 -1.26 16.97
N THR A 5 1.77 -2.05 17.44
CA THR A 5 1.43 -3.31 16.78
C THR A 5 0.82 -3.09 15.38
N LEU A 6 0.06 -2.00 15.15
CA LEU A 6 -0.43 -1.66 13.81
C LEU A 6 0.72 -1.35 12.85
N LYS A 7 1.74 -0.64 13.32
CA LYS A 7 2.93 -0.36 12.52
C LYS A 7 3.68 -1.63 12.19
N GLU A 8 3.86 -2.52 13.15
CA GLU A 8 4.51 -3.82 12.92
C GLU A 8 3.73 -4.68 11.92
N ALA A 9 2.40 -4.74 12.04
CA ALA A 9 1.55 -5.45 11.09
C ALA A 9 1.64 -4.84 9.69
N ALA A 10 1.59 -3.51 9.58
CA ALA A 10 1.72 -2.81 8.30
C ALA A 10 3.08 -3.02 7.65
N LEU A 11 4.17 -3.01 8.43
CA LEU A 11 5.52 -3.30 7.93
C LEU A 11 5.65 -4.76 7.47
N THR A 12 5.11 -5.70 8.26
CA THR A 12 5.17 -7.13 7.97
C THR A 12 4.35 -7.51 6.74
N LEU A 13 3.14 -6.97 6.62
CA LEU A 13 2.26 -7.24 5.48
C LEU A 13 2.65 -6.42 4.26
N GLY A 14 3.17 -5.21 4.46
CA GLY A 14 3.61 -4.33 3.38
C GLY A 14 4.94 -4.72 2.76
N GLU A 15 5.76 -5.55 3.42
CA GLU A 15 7.08 -6.03 2.94
C GLU A 15 7.99 -4.90 2.45
N GLY A 16 7.96 -3.76 3.14
CA GLY A 16 8.73 -2.58 2.77
C GLY A 16 8.20 -1.81 1.55
N ASN A 17 7.11 -2.25 0.90
CA ASN A 17 6.45 -1.49 -0.15
C ASN A 17 5.67 -0.30 0.46
N PRO A 18 6.08 0.96 0.18
CA PRO A 18 5.45 2.12 0.80
C PRO A 18 3.99 2.31 0.39
N GLY A 19 3.62 1.92 -0.83
CA GLY A 19 2.24 1.94 -1.31
C GLY A 19 1.35 0.97 -0.55
N ALA A 20 1.83 -0.27 -0.37
CA ALA A 20 1.11 -1.29 0.40
C ALA A 20 0.95 -0.90 1.87
N ILE A 21 2.04 -0.43 2.51
CA ILE A 21 2.02 0.06 3.90
C ILE A 21 0.98 1.17 4.06
N LYS A 22 0.94 2.14 3.13
CA LYS A 22 -0.04 3.21 3.13
C LYS A 22 -1.48 2.67 3.00
N THR A 23 -1.71 1.71 2.10
CA THR A 23 -3.02 1.06 1.95
C THR A 23 -3.45 0.35 3.23
N ILE A 24 -2.57 -0.43 3.86
CA ILE A 24 -2.88 -1.17 5.11
C ILE A 24 -3.23 -0.20 6.24
N ILE A 25 -2.48 0.89 6.40
CA ILE A 25 -2.76 1.91 7.42
C ILE A 25 -4.10 2.62 7.16
N ASN A 26 -4.43 2.90 5.90
CA ASN A 26 -5.72 3.50 5.56
C ASN A 26 -6.88 2.53 5.83
N LEU A 27 -6.74 1.26 5.45
CA LEU A 27 -7.71 0.21 5.74
C LEU A 27 -7.95 0.07 7.26
N ALA A 28 -6.88 0.14 8.06
CA ALA A 28 -6.94 0.14 9.51
C ALA A 28 -7.79 1.29 10.08
N LYS A 29 -7.62 2.49 9.51
CA LYS A 29 -8.33 3.69 9.95
C LYS A 29 -9.80 3.66 9.58
N GLU A 30 -10.13 3.13 8.41
CA GLU A 30 -11.50 3.11 7.88
C GLU A 30 -12.33 1.96 8.45
N HIS A 31 -11.73 0.78 8.62
CA HIS A 31 -12.46 -0.45 8.94
C HIS A 31 -12.00 -1.12 10.25
N GLY A 32 -11.05 -0.51 10.96
CA GLY A 32 -10.42 -1.12 12.13
C GLY A 32 -9.41 -2.19 11.74
N GLU A 33 -8.98 -2.97 12.73
CA GLU A 33 -7.81 -3.85 12.61
C GLU A 33 -8.14 -5.24 12.06
N ALA A 34 -9.41 -5.67 12.14
CA ALA A 34 -9.84 -7.01 11.72
C ALA A 34 -9.49 -7.37 10.26
N PRO A 35 -9.64 -6.47 9.28
CA PRO A 35 -9.22 -6.73 7.90
C PRO A 35 -7.72 -7.01 7.75
N ILE A 36 -6.89 -6.39 8.59
CA ILE A 36 -5.42 -6.53 8.53
C ILE A 36 -5.01 -7.92 9.00
N VAL A 37 -5.63 -8.40 10.07
CA VAL A 37 -5.41 -9.77 10.58
C VAL A 37 -5.82 -10.79 9.53
N ALA A 38 -6.99 -10.62 8.91
CA ALA A 38 -7.47 -11.50 7.85
C ALA A 38 -6.51 -11.55 6.64
N LEU A 39 -5.96 -10.41 6.21
CA LEU A 39 -4.95 -10.37 5.14
C LEU A 39 -3.70 -11.18 5.50
N GLY A 40 -3.25 -11.07 6.76
CA GLY A 40 -2.12 -11.85 7.27
C GLY A 40 -2.38 -13.34 7.32
N GLU A 41 -3.57 -13.76 7.79
CA GLU A 41 -3.97 -15.17 7.84
C GLU A 41 -4.13 -15.79 6.44
N LEU A 42 -4.57 -15.01 5.45
CA LEU A 42 -4.68 -15.43 4.05
C LEU A 42 -3.33 -15.44 3.33
N GLY A 43 -2.25 -15.00 3.98
CA GLY A 43 -0.92 -14.93 3.39
C GLY A 43 -0.78 -13.88 2.29
N ILE A 44 -1.69 -12.90 2.22
CA ILE A 44 -1.67 -11.83 1.21
C ILE A 44 -0.62 -10.79 1.62
N LYS A 45 0.28 -10.44 0.69
CA LYS A 45 1.46 -9.59 0.97
C LYS A 45 1.47 -8.31 0.15
N GLY A 46 2.43 -7.44 0.45
CA GLY A 46 2.50 -6.05 0.00
C GLY A 46 2.24 -5.84 -1.49
N PRO A 47 2.88 -6.59 -2.40
CA PRO A 47 2.60 -6.49 -3.83
C PRO A 47 1.15 -6.78 -4.18
N ASP A 48 0.56 -7.86 -3.64
CA ASP A 48 -0.82 -8.27 -3.91
C ASP A 48 -1.83 -7.26 -3.34
N ILE A 49 -1.58 -6.76 -2.12
CA ILE A 49 -2.42 -5.73 -1.48
C ILE A 49 -2.43 -4.46 -2.34
N TRP A 50 -1.26 -4.06 -2.82
CA TRP A 50 -1.13 -2.84 -3.59
C TRP A 50 -1.74 -2.99 -5.00
N LEU A 51 -1.52 -4.12 -5.67
CA LEU A 51 -2.18 -4.42 -6.94
C LEU A 51 -3.70 -4.48 -6.80
N LEU A 52 -4.21 -5.20 -5.80
CA LEU A 52 -5.66 -5.25 -5.55
C LEU A 52 -6.26 -3.86 -5.30
N PHE A 53 -5.54 -3.00 -4.55
CA PHE A 53 -5.96 -1.63 -4.36
C PHE A 53 -6.02 -0.85 -5.68
N LYS A 54 -5.02 -1.00 -6.55
CA LYS A 54 -5.00 -0.37 -7.87
C LYS A 54 -6.13 -0.87 -8.76
N ASP A 55 -6.41 -2.17 -8.75
CA ASP A 55 -7.54 -2.80 -9.46
C ASP A 55 -8.88 -2.21 -9.00
N ILE A 56 -9.14 -2.19 -7.69
CA ILE A 56 -10.40 -1.70 -7.11
C ILE A 56 -10.62 -0.22 -7.43
N ASN A 57 -9.56 0.57 -7.43
CA ASN A 57 -9.64 2.01 -7.73
C ASN A 57 -9.61 2.31 -9.25
N GLY A 58 -9.57 1.29 -10.11
CA GLY A 58 -9.56 1.45 -11.55
C GLY A 58 -8.34 2.21 -12.06
N GLU A 59 -7.19 2.09 -11.38
CA GLU A 59 -5.96 2.69 -11.89
C GLU A 59 -5.50 1.99 -13.17
N ASP A 60 -5.10 2.81 -14.15
CA ASP A 60 -4.65 2.33 -15.45
C ASP A 60 -3.20 1.86 -15.38
N TYR A 61 -3.01 0.54 -15.30
CA TYR A 61 -1.68 -0.09 -15.25
C TYR A 61 -0.84 0.20 -16.48
N GLY A 62 -1.45 0.38 -17.65
CA GLY A 62 -0.75 0.71 -18.88
C GLY A 62 -0.11 2.09 -18.77
N LYS A 63 -0.91 3.09 -18.37
CA LYS A 63 -0.40 4.44 -18.10
C LYS A 63 0.61 4.48 -16.97
N MET A 64 0.43 3.64 -15.94
CA MET A 64 1.39 3.56 -14.86
C MET A 64 2.73 2.98 -15.34
N ALA A 65 2.71 1.90 -16.11
CA ALA A 65 3.90 1.30 -16.71
C ALA A 65 4.62 2.28 -17.65
N GLU A 66 3.87 3.02 -18.47
CA GLU A 66 4.39 4.10 -19.31
C GLU A 66 5.05 5.19 -18.46
N SER A 67 4.39 5.64 -17.38
CA SER A 67 4.91 6.69 -16.49
C SER A 67 6.13 6.27 -15.65
N LEU A 68 6.31 4.97 -15.42
CA LEU A 68 7.51 4.42 -14.78
C LEU A 68 8.65 4.30 -15.79
N ALA A 69 8.34 3.91 -17.03
CA ALA A 69 9.31 3.81 -18.11
C ALA A 69 9.82 5.19 -18.57
N ASP A 70 8.96 6.21 -18.56
CA ASP A 70 9.32 7.59 -18.91
C ASP A 70 9.85 8.41 -17.72
N GLY A 71 9.86 7.82 -16.51
CA GLY A 71 10.38 8.40 -15.28
C GLY A 71 9.48 9.46 -14.62
N THR A 72 8.36 9.84 -15.22
CA THR A 72 7.48 10.91 -14.69
C THR A 72 6.82 10.54 -13.35
N ALA A 73 6.54 9.26 -13.11
CA ALA A 73 6.02 8.79 -11.82
C ALA A 73 7.06 8.92 -10.69
N VAL A 74 8.34 8.73 -11.02
CA VAL A 74 9.46 8.88 -10.06
C VAL A 74 9.66 10.35 -9.71
N SER A 75 9.59 11.25 -10.70
CA SER A 75 9.70 12.71 -10.49
C SER A 75 8.57 13.28 -9.61
N LYS A 76 7.38 12.68 -9.65
CA LYS A 76 6.26 13.08 -8.78
C LYS A 76 6.43 12.65 -7.32
N LEU A 77 7.18 11.58 -7.05
CA LEU A 77 7.50 11.15 -5.68
C LEU A 77 8.53 12.08 -5.02
N GLU A 78 9.50 12.59 -5.77
CA GLU A 78 10.48 13.58 -5.29
C GLU A 78 9.85 14.96 -5.00
N ALA A 79 8.69 15.26 -5.60
CA ALA A 79 7.95 16.50 -5.41
C ALA A 79 6.99 16.48 -4.20
N LEU A 80 6.86 15.34 -3.49
CA LEU A 80 6.07 15.28 -2.26
C LEU A 80 6.88 15.87 -1.10
N PRO A 81 6.34 16.86 -0.36
CA PRO A 81 7.03 17.40 0.80
C PRO A 81 7.02 16.35 1.90
N TYR A 82 8.14 15.70 2.15
CA TYR A 82 8.37 15.01 3.41
C TYR A 82 8.32 16.07 4.52
N ARG A 83 7.20 16.11 5.26
CA ARG A 83 7.04 16.81 6.53
C ARG A 83 6.96 15.79 7.65
#